data_AF-A0A838U3F9-F1
#
_entry.id   AF-A0A838U3F9-F1
#
_cell.length_a   1.000
_cell.length_b   1.000
_cell.length_c   1.000
_cell.angle_alpha   90.00
_cell.angle_beta   90.00
_cell.angle_gamma   90.00
#
_symmetry.space_group_name_H-M   'P 1'
#
loop_
_entity.id
_entity.type
_entity.pdbx_description
1 polymer ?
#
loop_
_entity_poly.entity_id
_entity_poly.type
_entity_poly.pdbx_seq_one_letter_code
_entity_poly.pdbx_strand_id
1 'polypeptide(L)' 'VLGWVRNLKDGRVEAIFEGEKANINKLLKWCNMGPENAEVQNVEIVNEPYQNEFSHFQILTTV' A
#
# COMPACT_ATOMS: atom_id res chain seq x y z
N VAL A 1 -1.27 -4.37 -9.89
CA VAL A 1 -0.96 -4.54 -8.45
C VAL A 1 -2.25 -4.98 -7.79
N LEU A 2 -2.20 -6.08 -7.04
CA LEU A 2 -3.33 -6.66 -6.29
C LEU A 2 -3.08 -6.46 -4.79
N GLY A 3 -4.09 -6.66 -3.95
CA GLY A 3 -3.97 -6.51 -2.50
C GLY A 3 -5.02 -5.57 -1.92
N TRP A 4 -4.67 -4.86 -0.86
CA TRP A 4 -5.61 -3.97 -0.18
C TRP A 4 -4.94 -2.75 0.46
N VAL A 5 -5.74 -1.74 0.74
CA VAL A 5 -5.37 -0.57 1.55
C VAL A 5 -6.44 -0.28 2.58
N ARG A 6 -6.05 0.17 3.78
CA ARG A 6 -6.96 0.59 4.85
C ARG A 6 -6.41 1.75 5.65
N ASN A 7 -7.31 2.59 6.14
CA ASN A 7 -6.98 3.60 7.13
C ASN A 7 -7.03 2.99 8.53
N LEU A 8 -6.15 3.44 9.41
CA LEU A 8 -6.14 3.11 10.83
C LEU A 8 -6.66 4.31 11.64
N LYS A 9 -7.30 4.06 12.78
CA LYS A 9 -7.77 5.12 13.70
C LYS A 9 -6.69 6.07 14.20
N ASP A 10 -5.42 5.66 14.20
CA ASP A 10 -4.29 6.49 14.59
C ASP A 10 -3.80 7.43 13.48
N GLY A 11 -4.49 7.46 12.33
CA GLY A 11 -4.17 8.33 11.19
C GLY A 11 -3.21 7.71 10.18
N ARG A 12 -2.68 6.51 10.43
CA ARG A 12 -1.83 5.80 9.46
C ARG A 12 -2.66 5.13 8.36
N VAL A 13 -1.99 4.83 7.26
CA VAL A 13 -2.48 3.94 6.21
C VAL A 13 -1.65 2.68 6.21
N GLU A 14 -2.31 1.54 6.14
CA GLU A 14 -1.68 0.23 5.99
C GLU A 14 -2.14 -0.41 4.68
N ALA A 15 -1.23 -1.11 4.01
CA ALA A 15 -1.51 -1.77 2.75
C ALA A 15 -0.67 -3.03 2.55
N ILE A 16 -1.23 -4.00 1.83
CA ILE A 16 -0.50 -5.15 1.28
C ILE A 16 -0.61 -5.08 -0.24
N PHE A 17 0.51 -5.31 -0.91
CA PHE A 17 0.58 -5.29 -2.37
C PHE A 17 1.27 -6.53 -2.92
N GLU A 18 0.63 -7.17 -3.89
CA GLU A 18 1.21 -8.26 -4.67
C GLU A 18 1.26 -7.88 -6.16
N GLY A 19 2.34 -8.30 -6.83
CA GLY A 19 2.49 -8.16 -8.28
C GLY A 19 3.93 -7.98 -8.71
N GLU A 20 4.12 -7.63 -9.99
CA GLU A 20 5.46 -7.44 -10.55
C GLU A 20 6.25 -6.37 -9.82
N LYS A 21 7.52 -6.69 -9.51
CA LYS A 21 8.45 -5.83 -8.77
C LYS A 21 8.56 -4.41 -9.36
N ALA A 22 8.52 -4.27 -10.68
CA ALA A 22 8.58 -2.96 -11.34
C ALA A 22 7.37 -2.07 -11.00
N ASN A 23 6.18 -2.67 -10.93
CA ASN A 23 4.95 -1.97 -10.58
C ASN A 23 4.88 -1.65 -9.10
N ILE A 24 5.30 -2.59 -8.24
CA ILE A 24 5.43 -2.37 -6.79
C ILE A 24 6.40 -1.22 -6.50
N ASN A 25 7.58 -1.20 -7.12
CA ASN A 25 8.56 -0.13 -6.93
C ASN A 25 8.03 1.26 -7.35
N LYS A 26 7.25 1.35 -8.44
CA LYS A 26 6.60 2.61 -8.84
C LYS A 26 5.58 3.07 -7.81
N LEU A 27 4.78 2.14 -7.29
CA LEU A 27 3.76 2.42 -6.29
C LEU A 27 4.39 2.86 -4.96
N LEU A 28 5.43 2.17 -4.48
CA LEU A 28 6.17 2.55 -3.27
C LEU A 28 6.81 3.94 -3.38
N LYS A 29 7.34 4.31 -4.55
CA LYS A 29 7.82 5.67 -4.80
C LYS A 29 6.70 6.70 -4.68
N TRP A 30 5.52 6.40 -5.22
CA TRP A 30 4.36 7.27 -5.09
C TRP A 30 3.88 7.37 -3.64
N CYS A 31 3.93 6.29 -2.85
CA CYS A 31 3.56 6.30 -1.43
C CYS A 31 4.41 7.28 -0.59
N ASN A 32 5.64 7.58 -1.00
CA ASN A 32 6.48 8.58 -0.32
C ASN A 32 6.04 10.04 -0.60
N MET A 33 5.24 10.25 -1.65
CA MET A 33 4.71 11.56 -2.02
C MET A 33 3.26 11.70 -1.57
N GLY A 34 2.45 10.66 -1.80
CA GLY A 34 1.01 10.68 -1.58
C GLY A 34 0.26 11.53 -2.61
N PRO A 35 -1.06 11.66 -2.45
CA PRO A 35 -1.88 12.60 -3.23
C PRO A 35 -1.56 14.06 -2.88
N GLU A 36 -2.05 15.00 -3.70
CA GLU A 36 -1.73 16.45 -3.63
C GLU A 36 -1.85 17.08 -2.23
N ASN A 37 -2.82 16.64 -1.42
CA ASN A 37 -3.09 17.18 -0.08
C ASN A 37 -2.52 16.31 1.05
N ALA A 38 -1.68 15.31 0.75
CA ALA A 38 -1.06 14.47 1.76
C ALA A 38 0.32 15.00 2.16
N GLU A 39 0.62 14.90 3.45
CA GLU A 39 1.97 15.06 3.99
C GLU A 39 2.42 13.69 4.55
N VAL A 40 3.24 12.98 3.78
CA VAL A 40 3.74 11.65 4.18
C VAL A 40 4.97 11.82 5.04
N GLN A 41 4.84 11.57 6.35
CA GLN A 41 5.94 11.71 7.31
C GLN A 41 6.93 10.54 7.26
N ASN A 42 6.45 9.32 7.01
CA ASN A 42 7.26 8.10 6.97
C ASN A 42 6.58 7.02 6.12
N VAL A 43 7.38 6.14 5.52
CA VAL A 43 6.91 4.93 4.83
C VAL A 43 7.74 3.74 5.31
N GLU A 44 7.08 2.78 5.95
CA GLU A 44 7.70 1.51 6.35
C GLU A 44 7.37 0.42 5.33
N ILE A 45 8.39 -0.34 4.92
CA ILE A 45 8.27 -1.38 3.90
C ILE A 45 8.75 -2.69 4.50
N VAL A 46 7.86 -3.68 4.52
CA VAL A 46 8.17 -5.06 4.87
C VAL A 46 8.00 -5.90 3.61
N ASN A 47 9.06 -6.57 3.16
CA ASN A 47 8.98 -7.46 2.01
C ASN A 47 8.54 -8.84 2.48
N GLU A 48 7.54 -9.40 1.82
CA GLU A 48 7.03 -10.75 2.07
C GLU A 48 7.15 -11.61 0.80
N PRO A 49 7.18 -12.95 0.93
CA PRO A 49 7.07 -13.85 -0.21
C PRO A 49 5.76 -13.63 -0.96
N TYR A 50 5.79 -13.78 -2.28
CA TYR A 50 4.58 -13.78 -3.09
C TYR A 50 3.72 -15.00 -2.77
N GLN A 51 2.45 -14.77 -2.39
CA GLN A 51 1.51 -15.83 -1.99
C GLN A 51 0.41 -16.07 -3.03
N ASN A 52 0.23 -15.17 -3.99
CA ASN A 52 -0.87 -15.21 -4.96
C ASN A 52 -2.24 -15.26 -4.25
N GLU A 53 -2.37 -14.45 -3.20
CA GLU A 53 -3.53 -14.46 -2.31
C GLU A 53 -4.67 -13.60 -2.87
N PHE A 54 -4.34 -12.57 -3.65
CA PHE A 54 -5.31 -11.59 -4.11
C PHE A 54 -5.66 -11.77 -5.59
N SER A 55 -6.93 -11.56 -5.92
CA SER A 55 -7.41 -11.51 -7.31
C SER A 55 -7.65 -10.09 -7.81
N HIS A 56 -7.84 -9.13 -6.89
CA HIS A 56 -8.16 -7.74 -7.18
C HIS A 56 -7.52 -6.82 -6.13
N PHE A 57 -7.61 -5.51 -6.35
CA PHE A 57 -7.25 -4.51 -5.35
C PHE A 57 -8.49 -4.02 -4.59
N GLN A 58 -8.42 -3.92 -3.27
CA GLN A 58 -9.55 -3.54 -2.41
C GLN A 58 -9.24 -2.35 -1.50
N ILE A 59 -10.24 -1.50 -1.28
CA ILE A 59 -10.21 -0.46 -0.26
C ILE A 59 -11.05 -0.97 0.91
N LEU A 60 -10.41 -1.22 2.04
CA LEU A 60 -11.08 -1.74 3.23
C LEU A 60 -11.56 -0.60 4.13
N THR A 61 -12.58 -0.88 4.92
CA THR A 61 -13.11 0.05 5.92
C THR A 61 -12.08 0.30 7.03
N THR A 62 -12.08 1.52 7.57
CA THR A 62 -11.23 1.93 8.70
C THR A 62 -11.41 1.03 9.92
N VAL A 63 -10.31 0.70 10.59
CA VAL A 63 -10.27 -0.09 11.84
C VAL A 63 -9.90 0.74 13.06
#